data_AF-A0A3A8KWI3-F1
#
_entry.id   AF-A0A3A8KWI3-F1
#
_cell.length_a   1.000
_cell.length_b   1.000
_cell.length_c   1.000
_cell.angle_alpha   90.00
_cell.angle_beta   90.00
_cell.angle_gamma   90.00
#
_symmetry.space_group_name_H-M   'P 1'
#
loop_
_entity.id
_entity.type
_entity.pdbx_description
1 polymer ?
#
loop_
_entity_poly.entity_id
_entity_poly.type
_entity_poly.pdbx_seq_one_letter_code
_entity_poly.pdbx_strand_id
1 'polypeptide(L)'
;MGAAVASWQTLENVEVECTHCGVMMTLQPGNRVKYFRCGSCHRWVSSTYSEVFRADSKMRTHPVKDTADADARFVEVKDRLDKWLTAVQEQCPYQMMGVSPLDPPDVVRARFHALAMERHPDRGGSAEQMRELNAAYERILKHRQRKRMESLSSGTASRATPTSVLPARSR
;
A
#
# COMPACT_ATOMS: atom_id res chain seq x y z
N MET A 1 -13.96 -16.70 -34.32
CA MET A 1 -12.91 -15.77 -34.79
C MET A 1 -13.55 -14.43 -35.16
N GLY A 2 -13.92 -13.56 -34.19
CA GLY A 2 -14.68 -12.35 -34.53
C GLY A 2 -14.73 -11.21 -33.50
N ALA A 3 -14.46 -11.46 -32.22
CA ALA A 3 -14.54 -10.40 -31.20
C ALA A 3 -13.25 -9.55 -31.08
N ALA A 4 -12.08 -10.16 -31.20
CA ALA A 4 -10.80 -9.46 -31.05
C ALA A 4 -10.42 -8.59 -32.27
N VAL A 5 -10.97 -8.86 -33.45
CA VAL A 5 -10.70 -8.08 -34.66
C VAL A 5 -11.51 -6.79 -34.66
N ALA A 6 -12.73 -6.81 -34.10
CA ALA A 6 -13.61 -5.64 -34.03
C ALA A 6 -13.08 -4.55 -33.08
N SER A 7 -12.43 -4.92 -31.97
CA SER A 7 -11.96 -3.96 -30.95
C SER A 7 -10.83 -3.05 -31.45
N TRP A 8 -9.93 -3.56 -32.30
CA TRP A 8 -8.85 -2.77 -32.91
C TRP A 8 -9.35 -1.88 -34.05
N GLN A 9 -10.43 -2.29 -34.74
CA GLN A 9 -11.08 -1.52 -35.80
C GLN A 9 -11.83 -0.31 -35.25
N THR A 10 -12.53 -0.47 -34.12
CA THR A 10 -13.28 0.62 -33.47
C THR A 10 -12.47 1.39 -32.43
N LEU A 11 -11.25 0.94 -32.09
CA LEU A 11 -10.45 1.43 -30.96
C LEU A 11 -11.29 1.45 -29.66
N GLU A 12 -12.01 0.35 -29.43
CA GLU A 12 -12.81 0.12 -28.23
C GLU A 12 -12.08 -0.84 -27.30
N ASN A 13 -12.00 -0.49 -26.00
CA ASN A 13 -11.31 -1.29 -24.97
C ASN A 13 -9.84 -1.60 -25.31
N VAL A 14 -9.19 -0.61 -25.92
CA VAL A 14 -7.82 -0.70 -26.40
C VAL A 14 -7.05 0.53 -25.93
N GLU A 15 -5.86 0.27 -25.44
CA GLU A 15 -4.85 1.25 -25.13
C GLU A 15 -3.99 1.51 -26.37
N VAL A 16 -3.80 2.77 -26.74
CA VAL A 16 -3.13 3.15 -27.99
C VAL A 16 -1.73 3.67 -27.68
N GLU A 17 -0.71 2.98 -28.14
CA GLU A 17 0.69 3.40 -28.06
C GLU A 17 1.11 4.04 -29.39
N CYS A 18 1.86 5.13 -29.37
CA CYS A 18 2.38 5.70 -30.61
C CYS A 18 3.67 5.00 -31.06
N THR A 19 3.74 4.58 -32.33
CA THR A 19 4.90 3.86 -32.87
C THR A 19 6.17 4.72 -33.04
N HIS A 20 6.03 6.04 -32.99
CA HIS A 20 7.16 6.97 -33.11
C HIS A 20 7.80 7.27 -31.74
N CYS A 21 6.99 7.56 -30.73
CA CYS A 21 7.46 7.96 -29.39
C CYS A 21 7.47 6.77 -28.39
N GLY A 22 6.76 5.68 -28.67
CA GLY A 22 6.55 4.56 -27.72
C GLY A 22 5.67 4.92 -26.52
N VAL A 23 5.06 6.11 -26.52
CA VAL A 23 4.28 6.64 -25.40
C VAL A 23 2.81 6.29 -25.59
N MET A 24 2.13 5.97 -24.49
CA MET A 24 0.68 5.81 -24.44
C MET A 24 -0.02 7.12 -24.80
N MET A 25 -0.84 7.07 -25.82
CA MET A 25 -1.60 8.21 -26.31
C MET A 25 -2.80 8.47 -25.40
N THR A 26 -3.12 9.73 -25.19
CA THR A 26 -4.25 10.14 -24.35
C THR A 26 -5.51 10.27 -25.20
N LEU A 27 -6.60 9.65 -24.75
CA LEU A 27 -7.92 9.81 -25.34
C LEU A 27 -8.43 11.24 -25.11
N GLN A 28 -8.87 11.88 -26.18
CA GLN A 28 -9.53 13.18 -26.16
C GLN A 28 -11.04 13.01 -26.23
N PRO A 29 -11.80 13.89 -25.55
CA PRO A 29 -13.26 13.79 -25.50
C PRO A 29 -13.85 13.97 -26.90
N GLY A 30 -14.68 13.00 -27.32
CA GLY A 30 -15.39 12.99 -28.59
C GLY A 30 -16.60 12.07 -28.50
N ASN A 31 -17.70 12.42 -29.17
CA ASN A 31 -18.99 11.73 -28.99
C ASN A 31 -19.09 10.43 -29.82
N ARG A 32 -18.63 10.46 -31.07
CA ARG A 32 -18.68 9.31 -32.00
C ARG A 32 -17.31 8.87 -32.53
N VAL A 33 -16.41 9.83 -32.72
CA VAL A 33 -15.03 9.57 -33.13
C VAL A 33 -14.14 9.76 -31.93
N LYS A 34 -13.34 8.73 -31.61
CA LYS A 34 -12.32 8.81 -30.57
C LYS A 34 -11.05 9.36 -31.18
N TYR A 35 -10.50 10.38 -30.55
CA TYR A 35 -9.23 10.99 -30.94
C TYR A 35 -8.18 10.69 -29.88
N PHE A 36 -6.99 10.30 -30.31
CA PHE A 36 -5.85 10.03 -29.44
C PHE A 36 -4.71 10.97 -29.80
N ARG A 37 -4.02 11.52 -28.79
CA ARG A 37 -2.86 12.41 -28.97
C ARG A 37 -1.63 11.85 -28.23
N CYS A 38 -0.46 11.74 -28.89
CA CYS A 38 0.80 11.44 -28.18
C CYS A 38 1.21 12.68 -27.37
N GLY A 39 1.45 12.50 -26.07
CA GLY A 39 1.94 13.58 -25.20
C GLY A 39 3.34 14.07 -25.59
N SER A 40 4.16 13.22 -26.20
CA SER A 40 5.55 13.53 -26.59
C SER A 40 5.65 14.15 -28.00
N CYS A 41 5.24 13.42 -29.05
CA CYS A 41 5.40 13.89 -30.44
C CYS A 41 4.16 14.60 -31.01
N HIS A 42 3.12 14.81 -30.19
CA HIS A 42 1.87 15.50 -30.55
C HIS A 42 1.12 14.96 -31.77
N ARG A 43 1.43 13.73 -32.17
CA ARG A 43 0.75 13.06 -33.28
C ARG A 43 -0.68 12.68 -32.89
N TRP A 44 -1.58 12.76 -33.86
CA TRP A 44 -2.99 12.44 -33.69
C TRP A 44 -3.38 11.16 -34.41
N VAL A 45 -4.31 10.41 -33.81
CA VAL A 45 -4.93 9.21 -34.38
C VAL A 45 -6.44 9.28 -34.11
N SER A 46 -7.26 8.88 -35.08
CA SER A 46 -8.72 8.80 -34.98
C SER A 46 -9.22 7.37 -35.12
N SER A 47 -10.34 7.04 -34.47
CA SER A 47 -11.01 5.73 -34.62
C SER A 47 -11.69 5.55 -35.98
N THR A 48 -12.20 6.60 -36.59
CA THR A 48 -12.63 6.59 -37.99
C THR A 48 -11.40 6.63 -38.92
N TYR A 49 -11.35 5.72 -39.90
CA TYR A 49 -10.34 5.61 -40.97
C TYR A 49 -9.03 4.86 -40.66
N SER A 50 -8.88 4.20 -39.50
CA SER A 50 -7.72 3.33 -39.21
C SER A 50 -7.53 2.23 -40.28
N GLU A 51 -8.64 1.73 -40.82
CA GLU A 51 -8.76 0.78 -41.93
C GLU A 51 -8.21 1.28 -43.28
N VAL A 52 -8.35 2.59 -43.54
CA VAL A 52 -8.00 3.22 -44.84
C VAL A 52 -6.53 3.61 -44.86
N PHE A 53 -5.96 3.95 -43.70
CA PHE A 53 -4.55 4.32 -43.53
C PHE A 53 -3.69 3.15 -42.99
N ARG A 54 -4.02 1.88 -43.33
CA ARG A 54 -3.34 0.67 -42.81
C ARG A 54 -1.80 0.67 -42.95
N ALA A 55 -1.24 1.39 -43.92
CA ALA A 55 0.21 1.51 -44.11
C ALA A 55 0.88 2.58 -43.23
N ASP A 56 0.09 3.45 -42.59
CA ASP A 56 0.55 4.70 -41.98
C ASP A 56 -0.07 5.00 -40.60
N SER A 57 -0.83 4.05 -40.04
CA SER A 57 -1.36 4.13 -38.69
C SER A 57 -0.18 4.06 -37.71
N LYS A 58 0.29 5.24 -37.29
CA LYS A 58 1.48 5.38 -36.43
C LYS A 58 1.17 5.03 -34.97
N MET A 59 0.52 3.89 -34.76
CA MET A 59 0.04 3.41 -33.46
C MET A 59 0.05 1.88 -33.34
N ARG A 60 0.19 1.40 -32.12
CA ARG A 60 0.02 0.01 -31.70
C ARG A 60 -1.13 -0.07 -30.70
N THR A 61 -1.95 -1.10 -30.83
CA THR A 61 -3.09 -1.35 -29.95
C THR A 61 -2.74 -2.42 -28.93
N HIS A 62 -2.90 -2.09 -27.65
CA HIS A 62 -2.81 -3.04 -26.55
C HIS A 62 -4.22 -3.36 -26.06
N PRO A 63 -4.62 -4.64 -25.96
CA PRO A 63 -5.91 -4.99 -25.38
C PRO A 63 -5.92 -4.55 -23.92
N VAL A 64 -6.89 -3.72 -23.53
CA VAL A 64 -7.12 -3.41 -22.12
C VAL A 64 -7.65 -4.70 -21.49
N LYS A 65 -6.85 -5.29 -20.60
CA LYS A 65 -7.31 -6.45 -19.83
C LYS A 65 -8.39 -5.94 -18.88
N ASP A 66 -9.56 -6.56 -18.90
CA ASP A 66 -10.60 -6.28 -17.91
C ASP A 66 -10.07 -6.75 -16.54
N THR A 67 -9.60 -5.80 -15.74
CA THR A 67 -9.09 -6.04 -14.39
C THR A 67 -10.13 -5.75 -13.33
N ALA A 68 -11.37 -5.41 -13.69
CA ALA A 68 -12.40 -4.99 -12.72
C ALA A 68 -12.59 -6.02 -11.58
N ASP A 69 -12.63 -7.31 -11.92
CA ASP A 69 -12.73 -8.39 -10.93
C ASP A 69 -11.49 -8.52 -10.04
N ALA A 70 -10.30 -8.29 -10.61
CA ALA A 70 -9.04 -8.35 -9.87
C ALA A 70 -8.89 -7.15 -8.94
N ASP A 71 -9.30 -5.96 -9.41
CA ASP A 71 -9.31 -4.72 -8.66
C ASP A 71 -10.31 -4.81 -7.51
N ALA A 72 -11.50 -5.36 -7.74
CA ALA A 72 -12.50 -5.60 -6.69
C ALA A 72 -11.96 -6.54 -5.59
N ARG A 73 -11.36 -7.68 -5.96
CA ARG A 73 -10.72 -8.60 -5.00
C ARG A 73 -9.60 -7.93 -4.21
N PHE A 74 -8.79 -7.09 -4.87
CA PHE A 74 -7.73 -6.36 -4.21
C PHE A 74 -8.28 -5.38 -3.17
N VAL A 75 -9.34 -4.64 -3.52
CA VAL A 75 -10.03 -3.71 -2.60
C VAL A 75 -10.58 -4.46 -1.38
N GLU A 76 -11.22 -5.61 -1.57
CA GLU A 76 -11.73 -6.43 -0.46
C GLU A 76 -10.62 -6.90 0.50
N VAL A 77 -9.48 -7.34 -0.05
CA VAL A 77 -8.33 -7.77 0.76
C VAL A 77 -7.72 -6.59 1.52
N LYS A 78 -7.57 -5.44 0.85
CA LYS A 78 -7.07 -4.20 1.45
C LYS A 78 -7.98 -3.75 2.61
N ASP A 79 -9.29 -3.71 2.40
CA ASP A 79 -10.26 -3.32 3.43
C ASP A 79 -10.26 -4.28 4.62
N ARG A 80 -10.08 -5.58 4.37
CA ARG A 80 -9.92 -6.58 5.44
C ARG A 80 -8.64 -6.33 6.23
N LEU A 81 -7.53 -6.04 5.56
CA LEU A 81 -6.25 -5.73 6.20
C LEU A 81 -6.34 -4.45 7.02
N ASP A 82 -6.97 -3.41 6.49
CA ASP A 82 -7.14 -2.12 7.17
C ASP A 82 -7.98 -2.27 8.45
N LYS A 83 -9.09 -3.03 8.39
CA LYS A 83 -9.90 -3.34 9.58
C LYS A 83 -9.09 -4.09 10.63
N TRP A 84 -8.30 -5.08 10.21
CA TRP A 84 -7.43 -5.83 11.11
C TRP A 84 -6.34 -4.93 11.73
N LEU A 85 -5.68 -4.11 10.91
CA LEU A 85 -4.65 -3.18 11.36
C LEU A 85 -5.21 -2.18 12.37
N THR A 86 -6.42 -1.66 12.12
CA THR A 86 -7.11 -0.74 13.03
C THR A 86 -7.43 -1.42 14.36
N ALA A 87 -7.97 -2.64 14.34
CA ALA A 87 -8.23 -3.41 15.56
C ALA A 87 -6.95 -3.70 16.36
N VAL A 88 -5.83 -4.00 15.69
CA VAL A 88 -4.52 -4.18 16.35
C VAL A 88 -4.00 -2.86 16.92
N GLN A 89 -4.20 -1.74 16.23
CA GLN A 89 -3.81 -0.42 16.71
C GLN A 89 -4.64 0.02 17.93
N GLU A 90 -5.96 -0.18 17.93
CA GLU A 90 -6.84 0.06 19.09
C GLU A 90 -6.42 -0.77 20.30
N GLN A 91 -5.94 -2.00 20.07
CA GLN A 91 -5.42 -2.87 21.13
C GLN A 91 -3.99 -2.49 21.58
N CYS A 92 -3.34 -1.51 20.93
CA CYS A 92 -1.98 -1.11 21.22
C CYS A 92 -1.93 -0.19 22.47
N PRO A 93 -1.34 -0.66 23.59
CA PRO A 93 -1.33 0.11 24.85
C PRO A 93 -0.57 1.45 24.75
N TYR A 94 0.37 1.54 23.81
CA TYR A 94 1.18 2.73 23.54
C TYR A 94 0.33 3.90 23.01
N GLN A 95 -0.63 3.63 22.13
CA GLN A 95 -1.53 4.66 21.59
C GLN A 95 -2.51 5.15 22.65
N MET A 96 -3.06 4.23 23.47
CA MET A 96 -3.95 4.57 24.58
C MET A 96 -3.31 5.52 25.60
N MET A 97 -2.01 5.38 25.85
CA MET A 97 -1.25 6.26 26.74
C MET A 97 -0.60 7.47 26.04
N GLY A 98 -0.70 7.56 24.70
CA GLY A 98 -0.08 8.63 23.91
C GLY A 98 1.45 8.62 23.96
N VAL A 99 2.08 7.45 24.13
CA VAL A 99 3.54 7.28 24.22
C VAL A 99 4.07 6.46 23.05
N SER A 100 5.27 6.78 22.59
CA SER A 100 5.96 5.99 21.57
C SER A 100 6.62 4.75 22.19
N PRO A 101 6.66 3.60 21.48
CA PRO A 101 7.44 2.44 21.91
C PRO A 101 8.93 2.74 22.14
N LEU A 102 9.46 3.78 21.49
CA LEU A 102 10.85 4.23 21.56
C LEU A 102 11.13 5.19 22.71
N ASP A 103 10.11 5.70 23.41
CA ASP A 103 10.30 6.70 24.46
C ASP A 103 11.03 6.13 25.69
N PRO A 104 11.84 6.92 26.41
CA PRO A 104 12.50 6.43 27.62
C PRO A 104 11.46 6.04 28.69
N PRO A 105 11.77 5.08 29.58
CA PRO A 105 10.84 4.59 30.61
C PRO A 105 10.37 5.69 31.57
N ASP A 106 11.15 6.75 31.73
CA ASP A 106 10.81 7.89 32.58
C ASP A 106 9.66 8.71 31.99
N VAL A 107 9.63 8.90 30.67
CA VAL A 107 8.55 9.59 29.97
C VAL A 107 7.25 8.79 30.05
N VAL A 108 7.34 7.46 29.91
CA VAL A 108 6.17 6.57 30.06
C VAL A 108 5.58 6.67 31.46
N ARG A 109 6.42 6.69 32.50
CA ARG A 109 5.99 6.87 33.89
C ARG A 109 5.36 8.24 34.13
N ALA A 110 6.01 9.32 33.66
CA ALA A 110 5.48 10.68 33.80
C ALA A 110 4.10 10.83 33.14
N ARG A 111 3.92 10.28 31.94
CA ARG A 111 2.63 10.26 31.24
C ARG A 111 1.56 9.46 31.98
N PHE A 112 1.92 8.30 32.52
CA PHE A 112 1.02 7.51 33.36
C PHE A 112 0.57 8.30 34.60
N HIS A 113 1.49 8.97 35.31
CA HIS A 113 1.14 9.78 36.47
C HIS A 113 0.23 10.97 36.13
N ALA A 114 0.48 11.66 35.01
CA ALA A 114 -0.38 12.75 34.55
C ALA A 114 -1.81 12.25 34.25
N LEU A 115 -1.95 11.18 33.47
CA LEU A 115 -3.25 10.58 33.15
C LEU A 115 -3.96 10.02 34.40
N ALA A 116 -3.20 9.44 35.33
CA ALA A 116 -3.76 8.93 36.58
C ALA A 116 -4.33 10.04 37.47
N MET A 117 -3.71 11.23 37.48
CA MET A 117 -4.23 12.39 38.23
C MET A 117 -5.51 12.94 37.61
N GLU A 118 -5.62 12.95 36.28
CA GLU A 118 -6.81 13.39 35.55
C GLU A 118 -7.97 12.40 35.69
N ARG A 119 -7.69 11.10 35.65
CA ARG A 119 -8.68 10.01 35.64
C ARG A 119 -8.98 9.45 37.03
N HIS A 120 -8.44 10.06 38.09
CA HIS A 120 -8.62 9.59 39.46
C HIS A 120 -10.09 9.68 39.90
N PRO A 121 -10.66 8.65 40.56
CA PRO A 121 -12.05 8.67 41.03
C PRO A 121 -12.35 9.86 41.94
N ASP A 122 -11.43 10.21 42.84
CA ASP A 122 -11.59 11.33 43.78
C ASP A 122 -11.60 12.72 43.11
N ARG A 123 -11.12 12.83 41.86
CA ARG A 123 -11.08 14.08 41.08
C ARG A 123 -12.12 14.14 39.97
N GLY A 124 -13.09 13.23 39.97
CA GLY A 124 -14.17 13.18 38.99
C GLY A 124 -13.93 12.24 37.81
N GLY A 125 -12.89 11.40 37.86
CA GLY A 125 -12.70 10.29 36.93
C GLY A 125 -13.53 9.05 37.31
N SER A 126 -13.51 8.02 36.45
CA SER A 126 -14.14 6.73 36.77
C SER A 126 -13.11 5.68 37.20
N ALA A 127 -13.48 4.82 38.14
CA ALA A 127 -12.66 3.68 38.54
C ALA A 127 -12.39 2.70 37.38
N GLU A 128 -13.21 2.74 36.33
CA GLU A 128 -13.02 1.96 35.09
C GLU A 128 -11.86 2.53 34.25
N GLN A 129 -11.82 3.84 34.03
CA GLN A 129 -10.74 4.49 33.28
C GLN A 129 -9.38 4.29 33.95
N MET A 130 -9.34 4.32 35.29
CA MET A 130 -8.10 4.05 36.03
C MET A 130 -7.66 2.58 35.90
N ARG A 131 -8.61 1.63 35.89
CA ARG A 131 -8.31 0.20 35.66
C ARG A 131 -7.76 -0.05 34.25
N GLU A 132 -8.34 0.58 33.23
CA GLU A 132 -7.87 0.49 31.85
C GLU A 132 -6.45 1.06 31.70
N LEU A 133 -6.18 2.21 32.32
CA LEU A 133 -4.85 2.84 32.31
C LEU A 133 -3.79 1.96 32.97
N ASN A 134 -4.11 1.35 34.12
CA ASN A 134 -3.22 0.41 34.80
C ASN A 134 -2.93 -0.82 33.93
N ALA A 135 -3.96 -1.41 33.32
CA ALA A 135 -3.81 -2.56 32.43
C ALA A 135 -2.95 -2.22 31.20
N ALA A 136 -3.09 -1.03 30.62
CA ALA A 136 -2.26 -0.57 29.52
C ALA A 136 -0.79 -0.44 29.95
N TYR A 137 -0.52 0.19 31.10
CA TYR A 137 0.82 0.37 31.64
C TYR A 137 1.51 -0.98 31.90
N GLU A 138 0.83 -1.94 32.51
CA GLU A 138 1.37 -3.29 32.75
C GLU A 138 1.74 -4.01 31.45
N ARG A 139 0.92 -3.91 30.40
CA ARG A 139 1.22 -4.51 29.09
C ARG A 139 2.47 -3.90 28.47
N ILE A 140 2.67 -2.58 28.58
CA ILE A 140 3.89 -1.90 28.10
C ILE A 140 5.13 -2.46 28.80
N LEU A 141 5.08 -2.61 30.13
CA LEU A 141 6.18 -3.17 30.91
C LEU A 141 6.51 -4.61 30.49
N LYS A 142 5.51 -5.48 30.37
CA LYS A 142 5.68 -6.86 29.90
C LYS A 142 6.26 -6.92 28.49
N HIS A 143 5.76 -6.07 27.58
CA HIS A 143 6.27 -5.98 26.22
C HIS A 143 7.76 -5.59 26.18
N ARG A 144 8.16 -4.60 26.99
CA ARG A 144 9.55 -4.17 27.10
C ARG A 144 10.44 -5.22 27.73
N GLN A 145 9.96 -5.90 28.76
CA GLN A 145 10.68 -7.01 29.38
C GLN A 145 10.93 -8.13 28.38
N ARG A 146 9.90 -8.54 27.63
CA ARG A 146 10.01 -9.55 26.57
C ARG A 146 11.02 -9.13 25.50
N LYS A 147 10.94 -7.89 24.99
CA LYS A 147 11.87 -7.37 23.98
C LYS A 147 13.32 -7.32 24.49
N ARG A 148 13.52 -6.97 25.77
CA ARG A 148 14.83 -7.01 26.43
C ARG A 148 15.36 -8.45 26.50
N MET A 149 14.54 -9.41 26.95
CA MET A 149 14.91 -10.82 27.00
C MET A 149 15.23 -11.38 25.61
N GLU A 150 14.45 -11.03 24.59
CA GLU A 150 14.68 -11.42 23.21
C GLU A 150 16.00 -10.85 22.68
N SER A 151 16.28 -9.57 22.92
CA SER A 151 17.56 -8.97 22.51
C SER A 151 18.78 -9.62 23.16
N LEU A 152 18.66 -10.03 24.43
CA LEU A 152 19.70 -10.77 25.16
C LEU A 152 19.87 -12.20 24.60
N SER A 153 18.77 -12.83 24.20
CA SER A 153 18.76 -14.18 23.60
C SER A 153 19.25 -14.21 22.15
N SER A 154 18.98 -13.16 21.36
CA SER A 154 19.43 -13.06 19.97
C SER A 154 20.94 -12.77 19.88
N GLY A 155 21.49 -12.06 20.87
CA GLY A 155 22.92 -11.79 20.98
C GLY A 155 23.78 -13.04 21.20
N THR A 156 23.24 -14.09 21.81
CA THR A 156 23.95 -15.37 22.00
C THR A 156 23.85 -16.28 20.76
N ALA A 157 22.80 -16.16 19.95
CA ALA A 157 22.61 -16.96 18.73
C ALA A 157 23.42 -16.46 17.51
N SER A 158 23.78 -15.16 17.47
CA SER A 158 24.49 -14.56 16.31
C SER A 158 25.96 -14.97 16.15
N ARG A 159 26.54 -15.77 17.05
CA ARG A 159 27.98 -16.13 17.00
C ARG A 159 28.28 -17.39 16.16
N ALA A 160 27.28 -17.99 15.51
CA ALA A 160 27.47 -19.16 14.66
C ALA A 160 26.78 -18.98 13.30
N THR A 161 27.45 -18.32 12.35
CA THR A 161 27.14 -18.50 10.92
C THR A 161 28.45 -18.81 10.19
N PRO A 162 28.64 -20.03 9.66
CA PRO A 162 29.78 -20.33 8.81
C PRO A 162 29.61 -19.59 7.48
N THR A 163 30.64 -18.84 7.11
CA THR A 163 30.73 -18.07 5.87
C THR A 163 30.60 -19.00 4.66
N SER A 164 29.46 -19.01 3.97
CA SER A 164 29.33 -19.74 2.71
C SER A 164 29.97 -18.93 1.58
N VAL A 165 31.12 -19.41 1.12
CA VAL A 165 31.86 -18.85 0.00
C VAL A 165 31.09 -19.13 -1.30
N LEU A 166 30.72 -18.07 -2.03
CA LEU A 166 30.05 -18.16 -3.33
C LEU A 166 31.04 -18.67 -4.41
N PRO A 167 30.62 -19.55 -5.34
CA PRO A 167 31.50 -20.05 -6.40
C PRO A 167 31.70 -18.98 -7.50
N ALA A 168 32.95 -18.84 -7.94
CA ALA A 168 33.33 -17.94 -9.02
C ALA A 168 32.75 -18.41 -10.37
N ARG A 169 32.11 -17.48 -11.10
CA ARG A 169 31.64 -17.70 -12.47
C ARG A 169 32.83 -17.69 -13.44
N SER A 170 33.01 -18.78 -14.19
CA SER A 170 33.95 -18.86 -15.32
C SER A 170 33.43 -18.11 -16.55
N ARG A 171 34.36 -17.51 -17.29
CA ARG A 171 34.17 -16.75 -18.55
C ARG A 171 33.69 -17.61 -19.71
#